data_AF-A0A4Q7BJP8-F1
#
_entry.id   AF-A0A4Q7BJP8-F1
#
_cell.length_a   1.000
_cell.length_b   1.000
_cell.length_c   1.000
_cell.angle_alpha   90.00
_cell.angle_beta   90.00
_cell.angle_gamma   90.00
#
_symmetry.space_group_name_H-M   'P 1'
#
loop_
_entity.id
_entity.type
_entity.pdbx_description
1 polymer ?
#
loop_
_entity_poly.entity_id
_entity_poly.type
_entity_poly.pdbx_seq_one_letter_code
_entity_poly.pdbx_strand_id
1 'polypeptide(L)'
;MNYQQYQDDLNKLLESEIFGEAVFLTAAKHAKSEEHKQKWLVLAALETQTLERFQAFLKQNNLKATSRLHIKTQGSATGFALAKMPWKLAMFLLKDGTQPFMQAFERLCKHADQDTQMFFEYVLNHEKSIYEFADKELKKQKTTSLDKVKYLLD
;
A
#
# COMPACT_ATOMS: atom_id res chain seq x y z
N MET A 1 -8.43 -4.96 -21.32
CA MET A 1 -7.55 -5.93 -20.61
C MET A 1 -8.18 -7.33 -20.51
N ASN A 2 -7.48 -8.40 -20.90
CA ASN A 2 -7.96 -9.78 -20.69
C ASN A 2 -6.77 -10.74 -20.48
N TYR A 3 -6.55 -11.14 -19.22
CA TYR A 3 -5.60 -12.19 -18.85
C TYR A 3 -6.16 -12.99 -17.68
N GLN A 4 -5.70 -14.22 -17.51
CA GLN A 4 -6.32 -15.23 -16.64
C GLN A 4 -6.48 -14.76 -15.18
N GLN A 5 -5.53 -14.00 -14.64
CA GLN A 5 -5.53 -13.56 -13.24
C GLN A 5 -6.09 -12.15 -13.02
N TYR A 6 -6.69 -11.52 -14.03
CA TYR A 6 -7.09 -10.11 -13.95
C TYR A 6 -8.02 -9.81 -12.77
N GLN A 7 -9.07 -10.60 -12.58
CA GLN A 7 -10.00 -10.42 -11.47
C GLN A 7 -9.34 -10.63 -10.10
N ASP A 8 -8.44 -11.62 -10.00
CA ASP A 8 -7.70 -11.88 -8.76
C ASP A 8 -6.74 -10.75 -8.43
N ASP A 9 -6.12 -10.14 -9.43
CA ASP A 9 -5.22 -9.01 -9.24
C ASP A 9 -5.98 -7.74 -8.86
N LEU A 10 -7.18 -7.51 -9.40
CA LEU A 10 -8.09 -6.44 -8.91
C LEU A 10 -8.53 -6.67 -7.46
N ASN A 11 -8.85 -7.91 -7.09
CA ASN A 11 -9.20 -8.26 -5.72
C ASN A 11 -8.02 -8.04 -4.77
N LYS A 12 -6.81 -8.43 -5.17
CA LYS A 12 -5.58 -8.19 -4.40
C LYS A 12 -5.30 -6.71 -4.22
N LEU A 13 -5.52 -5.89 -5.24
CA LEU A 13 -5.38 -4.43 -5.12
C LEU A 13 -6.41 -3.87 -4.12
N LEU A 14 -7.67 -4.32 -4.15
CA LEU A 14 -8.63 -3.86 -3.14
C LEU A 14 -8.20 -4.28 -1.72
N GLU A 15 -7.72 -5.52 -1.59
CA GLU A 15 -7.28 -6.06 -0.31
C GLU A 15 -6.02 -5.39 0.23
N SER A 16 -5.04 -5.08 -0.63
CA SER A 16 -3.82 -4.38 -0.22
C SER A 16 -4.14 -3.05 0.41
N GLU A 17 -4.99 -2.23 -0.23
CA GLU A 17 -5.27 -0.89 0.29
C GLU A 17 -6.04 -0.94 1.61
N ILE A 18 -7.06 -1.80 1.72
CA ILE A 18 -7.81 -1.95 2.98
C ILE A 18 -6.91 -2.50 4.09
N PHE A 19 -6.02 -3.43 3.76
CA PHE A 19 -5.07 -3.99 4.71
C PHE A 19 -4.04 -2.94 5.14
N GLY A 20 -3.38 -2.27 4.20
CA GLY A 20 -2.34 -1.27 4.40
C GLY A 20 -2.85 -0.08 5.21
N GLU A 21 -4.00 0.47 4.84
CA GLU A 21 -4.65 1.54 5.60
C GLU A 21 -4.87 1.13 7.07
N ALA A 22 -5.44 -0.05 7.29
CA ALA A 22 -5.70 -0.56 8.63
C ALA A 22 -4.41 -0.80 9.44
N VAL A 23 -3.36 -1.32 8.79
CA VAL A 23 -2.02 -1.48 9.37
C VAL A 23 -1.49 -0.13 9.83
N PHE A 24 -1.43 0.85 8.93
CA PHE A 24 -0.77 2.12 9.19
C PHE A 24 -1.55 3.00 10.16
N LEU A 25 -2.87 3.08 10.06
CA LEU A 25 -3.70 3.81 11.03
C LEU A 25 -3.57 3.21 12.44
N THR A 26 -3.58 1.87 12.54
CA THR A 26 -3.43 1.22 13.84
C THR A 26 -2.01 1.39 14.39
N ALA A 27 -1.00 1.29 13.52
CA ALA A 27 0.38 1.51 13.91
C ALA A 27 0.61 2.94 14.40
N ALA A 28 0.06 3.94 13.71
CA ALA A 28 0.09 5.35 14.12
C ALA A 28 -0.57 5.56 15.49
N LYS A 29 -1.76 4.99 15.71
CA LYS A 29 -2.50 5.09 16.97
C LYS A 29 -1.72 4.56 18.17
N HIS A 30 -0.90 3.53 17.97
CA HIS A 30 -0.15 2.86 19.03
C HIS A 30 1.34 3.22 19.07
N ALA A 31 1.82 4.08 18.17
CA ALA A 31 3.20 4.52 18.12
C ALA A 31 3.56 5.35 19.37
N LYS A 32 4.73 5.07 19.95
CA LYS A 32 5.27 5.83 21.08
C LYS A 32 6.05 7.08 20.65
N SER A 33 6.60 7.06 19.44
CA SER A 33 7.36 8.16 18.87
C SER A 33 6.46 8.99 17.96
N GLU A 34 6.42 10.30 18.18
CA GLU A 34 5.68 11.20 17.31
C GLU A 34 6.24 11.17 15.88
N GLU A 35 7.57 11.03 15.71
CA GLU A 35 8.19 10.86 14.38
C GLU A 35 7.62 9.63 13.64
N HIS A 36 7.55 8.49 14.32
CA HIS A 36 7.04 7.25 13.71
C HIS A 36 5.54 7.33 13.46
N LYS A 37 4.79 7.95 14.37
CA LYS A 37 3.36 8.22 14.19
C LYS A 37 3.11 9.02 12.93
N GLN A 38 3.84 10.12 12.72
CA GLN A 38 3.69 10.94 11.51
C GLN A 38 4.04 10.15 10.24
N LYS A 39 5.10 9.35 10.26
CA LYS A 39 5.44 8.46 9.13
C LYS A 39 4.30 7.47 8.81
N TRP A 40 3.73 6.84 9.84
CA TRP A 40 2.59 5.94 9.66
C TRP A 40 1.36 6.66 9.11
N LEU A 41 1.06 7.88 9.56
CA LEU A 41 -0.06 8.66 9.03
C LEU A 41 0.12 9.03 7.56
N VAL A 42 1.35 9.37 7.14
CA VAL A 42 1.63 9.67 5.72
C VAL A 42 1.45 8.42 4.85
N LEU A 43 1.89 7.25 5.32
CA LEU A 43 1.64 6.00 4.60
C LEU A 43 0.14 5.65 4.56
N ALA A 44 -0.59 5.82 5.66
CA ALA A 44 -2.03 5.60 5.71
C ALA A 44 -2.77 6.51 4.71
N ALA A 45 -2.39 7.78 4.62
CA ALA A 45 -2.98 8.71 3.67
C ALA A 45 -2.81 8.25 2.22
N LEU A 46 -1.64 7.67 1.89
CA LEU A 46 -1.37 7.16 0.55
C LEU A 46 -2.29 5.95 0.24
N GLU A 47 -2.45 5.00 1.16
CA GLU A 47 -3.38 3.86 1.02
C GLU A 47 -4.84 4.33 0.86
N THR A 48 -5.29 5.30 1.67
CA THR A 48 -6.64 5.86 1.56
C THR A 48 -6.86 6.50 0.17
N GLN A 49 -5.92 7.32 -0.30
CA GLN A 49 -6.01 7.96 -1.61
C GLN A 49 -6.03 6.93 -2.75
N THR A 50 -5.15 5.93 -2.70
CA THR A 50 -5.09 4.87 -3.71
C THR A 50 -6.36 4.02 -3.70
N LEU A 51 -6.95 3.73 -2.53
CA LEU A 51 -8.25 3.06 -2.43
C LEU A 51 -9.37 3.87 -3.09
N GLU A 52 -9.45 5.18 -2.81
CA GLU A 52 -10.46 6.06 -3.41
C GLU A 52 -10.30 6.13 -4.94
N ARG A 53 -9.07 6.31 -5.42
CA ARG A 53 -8.73 6.29 -6.86
C ARG A 53 -9.10 4.95 -7.50
N PHE A 54 -8.85 3.84 -6.81
CA PHE A 54 -9.18 2.51 -7.32
C PHE A 54 -10.69 2.27 -7.37
N GLN A 55 -11.45 2.71 -6.37
CA GLN A 55 -12.91 2.64 -6.39
C GLN A 55 -13.50 3.47 -7.54
N ALA A 56 -12.94 4.67 -7.79
CA ALA A 56 -13.33 5.49 -8.93
C ALA A 56 -13.01 4.79 -10.26
N PHE A 57 -11.82 4.20 -10.38
CA PHE A 57 -11.41 3.41 -11.53
C PHE A 57 -12.36 2.24 -11.81
N LEU A 58 -12.72 1.46 -10.78
CA LEU A 58 -13.65 0.34 -10.91
C LEU A 58 -15.02 0.82 -11.42
N LYS A 59 -15.52 1.92 -10.86
CA LYS A 59 -16.82 2.49 -11.26
C LYS A 59 -16.80 3.00 -12.71
N GLN A 60 -15.75 3.72 -13.12
CA GLN A 60 -15.61 4.25 -14.48
C GLN A 60 -15.54 3.15 -15.54
N ASN A 61 -14.91 2.02 -15.20
CA ASN A 61 -14.72 0.90 -16.11
C ASN A 61 -15.78 -0.21 -15.98
N ASN A 62 -16.84 0.01 -15.17
CA ASN A 62 -17.86 -1.00 -14.85
C ASN A 62 -17.29 -2.35 -14.34
N LEU A 63 -16.19 -2.26 -13.60
CA LEU A 63 -15.51 -3.41 -12.99
C LEU A 63 -15.97 -3.59 -11.53
N LYS A 64 -15.68 -4.77 -10.97
CA LYS A 64 -15.89 -5.07 -9.56
C LYS A 64 -14.65 -5.70 -8.97
N ALA A 65 -14.36 -5.40 -7.72
CA ALA A 65 -13.37 -6.08 -6.91
C ALA A 65 -14.01 -6.47 -5.57
N THR A 66 -13.57 -7.57 -5.00
CA THR A 66 -14.05 -8.09 -3.71
C THR A 66 -12.89 -8.33 -2.78
N SER A 67 -13.10 -8.08 -1.50
CA SER A 67 -12.13 -8.35 -0.44
C SER A 67 -12.67 -9.37 0.56
N ARG A 68 -11.76 -10.10 1.21
CA ARG A 68 -12.09 -10.97 2.35
C ARG A 68 -12.61 -10.16 3.54
N LEU A 69 -13.66 -10.65 4.19
CA LEU A 69 -14.35 -9.95 5.29
C LEU A 69 -13.42 -9.53 6.46
N HIS A 70 -12.38 -10.31 6.73
CA HIS A 70 -11.49 -10.11 7.87
C HIS A 70 -10.22 -9.30 7.55
N ILE A 71 -10.04 -8.82 6.32
CA ILE A 71 -8.79 -8.20 5.88
C ILE A 71 -8.45 -6.94 6.72
N LYS A 72 -9.46 -6.13 7.06
CA LYS A 72 -9.31 -4.95 7.91
C LYS A 72 -8.87 -5.32 9.33
N THR A 73 -9.49 -6.33 9.93
CA THR A 73 -9.13 -6.81 11.28
C THR A 73 -7.72 -7.39 11.30
N GLN A 74 -7.32 -8.13 10.26
CA GLN A 74 -5.95 -8.61 10.09
C GLN A 74 -4.97 -7.45 9.99
N GLY A 75 -5.27 -6.43 9.19
CA GLY A 75 -4.47 -5.22 9.08
C GLY A 75 -4.31 -4.51 10.43
N SER A 76 -5.39 -4.31 11.18
CA SER A 76 -5.30 -3.72 12.54
C SER A 76 -4.44 -4.54 13.49
N ALA A 77 -4.58 -5.87 13.51
CA ALA A 77 -3.75 -6.72 14.35
C ALA A 77 -2.26 -6.62 13.99
N THR A 78 -1.93 -6.64 12.70
CA THR A 78 -0.58 -6.43 12.19
C THR A 78 -0.05 -5.05 12.58
N GLY A 79 -0.84 -3.98 12.38
CA GLY A 79 -0.45 -2.62 12.75
C GLY A 79 -0.15 -2.47 14.24
N PHE A 80 -0.96 -3.11 15.11
CA PHE A 80 -0.68 -3.16 16.54
C PHE A 80 0.67 -3.84 16.82
N ALA A 81 0.95 -4.99 16.20
CA ALA A 81 2.23 -5.68 16.36
C ALA A 81 3.41 -4.82 15.89
N LEU A 82 3.30 -4.17 14.72
CA LEU A 82 4.32 -3.28 14.17
C LEU A 82 4.61 -2.07 15.09
N ALA A 83 3.59 -1.52 15.76
CA ALA A 83 3.78 -0.40 16.69
C ALA A 83 4.55 -0.78 17.97
N LYS A 84 4.55 -2.07 18.36
CA LYS A 84 5.18 -2.55 19.59
C LYS A 84 6.61 -3.03 19.40
N MET A 85 6.99 -3.39 18.18
CA MET A 85 8.33 -3.90 17.88
C MET A 85 9.36 -2.77 17.66
N PRO A 86 10.66 -3.09 17.70
CA PRO A 86 11.70 -2.13 17.32
C PRO A 86 11.49 -1.64 15.88
N TRP A 87 11.66 -0.34 15.65
CA TRP A 87 11.41 0.29 14.34
C TRP A 87 12.10 -0.41 13.17
N LYS A 88 13.37 -0.80 13.35
CA LYS A 88 14.14 -1.53 12.33
C LYS A 88 13.46 -2.86 11.93
N LEU A 89 12.88 -3.58 12.89
CA LEU A 89 12.15 -4.81 12.61
C LEU A 89 10.82 -4.52 11.89
N ALA A 90 10.11 -3.47 12.30
CA ALA A 90 8.88 -3.04 11.63
C ALA A 90 9.14 -2.69 10.16
N MET A 91 10.22 -1.95 9.87
CA MET A 91 10.60 -1.61 8.49
C MET A 91 11.04 -2.83 7.68
N PHE A 92 11.75 -3.78 8.30
CA PHE A 92 12.10 -5.03 7.64
C PHE A 92 10.86 -5.82 7.21
N LEU A 93 9.90 -5.99 8.12
CA LEU A 93 8.64 -6.71 7.83
C LEU A 93 7.76 -5.95 6.83
N LEU A 94 7.72 -4.62 6.93
CA LEU A 94 7.00 -3.79 5.96
C LEU A 94 7.57 -3.98 4.55
N LYS A 95 8.90 -3.89 4.42
CA LYS A 95 9.59 -4.09 3.14
C LYS A 95 9.29 -5.47 2.54
N ASP A 96 9.36 -6.52 3.35
CA ASP A 96 9.05 -7.90 2.93
C ASP A 96 7.58 -8.07 2.53
N GLY A 97 6.67 -7.46 3.30
CA GLY A 97 5.22 -7.53 3.09
C GLY A 97 4.73 -6.90 1.78
N THR A 98 5.50 -5.99 1.17
CA THR A 98 5.16 -5.40 -0.15
C THR A 98 5.40 -6.34 -1.34
N GLN A 99 6.29 -7.33 -1.20
CA GLN A 99 6.72 -8.17 -2.33
C GLN A 99 5.58 -8.98 -3.00
N PRO A 100 4.65 -9.60 -2.25
CA PRO A 100 3.57 -10.36 -2.86
C PRO A 100 2.61 -9.50 -3.69
N PHE A 101 2.39 -8.24 -3.30
CA PHE A 101 1.51 -7.30 -4.02
C PHE A 101 2.18 -6.75 -5.28
N MET A 102 3.49 -6.49 -5.21
CA MET A 102 4.28 -6.02 -6.35
C MET A 102 4.09 -6.90 -7.60
N GLN A 103 4.09 -8.23 -7.44
CA GLN A 103 3.90 -9.16 -8.55
C GLN A 103 2.51 -9.04 -9.21
N ALA A 104 1.46 -8.75 -8.44
CA ALA A 104 0.12 -8.53 -8.98
C ALA A 104 0.06 -7.20 -9.74
N PHE A 105 0.67 -6.15 -9.20
CA PHE A 105 0.63 -4.82 -9.80
C PHE A 105 1.51 -4.74 -11.06
N GLU A 106 2.62 -5.47 -11.09
CA GLU A 106 3.41 -5.65 -12.31
C GLU A 106 2.61 -6.35 -13.42
N ARG A 107 1.78 -7.36 -13.09
CA ARG A 107 0.90 -8.00 -14.07
C ARG A 107 -0.18 -7.05 -14.57
N LEU A 108 -0.83 -6.31 -13.67
CA LEU A 108 -1.83 -5.31 -14.05
C LEU A 108 -1.23 -4.27 -14.99
N CYS A 109 -0.07 -3.72 -14.63
CA CYS A 109 0.64 -2.73 -15.45
C CYS A 109 1.08 -3.31 -16.81
N LYS A 110 1.59 -4.55 -16.84
CA LYS A 110 2.02 -5.21 -18.08
C LYS A 110 0.87 -5.47 -19.06
N HIS A 111 -0.32 -5.75 -18.55
CA HIS A 111 -1.50 -6.10 -19.34
C HIS A 111 -2.50 -4.95 -19.51
N ALA A 112 -2.18 -3.77 -18.97
CA ALA A 112 -3.00 -2.58 -19.11
C ALA A 112 -3.11 -2.18 -20.59
N ASP A 113 -4.30 -1.70 -20.96
CA ASP A 113 -4.50 -1.04 -22.25
C ASP A 113 -4.22 0.46 -22.11
N GLN A 114 -4.23 1.18 -23.24
CA GLN A 114 -3.83 2.59 -23.28
C GLN A 114 -4.63 3.47 -22.32
N ASP A 115 -5.90 3.17 -22.10
CA ASP A 115 -6.80 3.95 -21.23
C ASP A 115 -6.56 3.67 -19.74
N THR A 116 -5.97 2.53 -19.40
CA THR A 116 -5.77 2.10 -18.01
C THR A 116 -4.31 2.05 -17.57
N GLN A 117 -3.36 2.20 -18.51
CA GLN A 117 -1.92 2.19 -18.27
C GLN A 117 -1.49 3.15 -17.17
N MET A 118 -1.91 4.43 -17.26
CA MET A 118 -1.54 5.44 -16.28
C MET A 118 -2.00 5.10 -14.86
N PHE A 119 -3.17 4.50 -14.71
CA PHE A 119 -3.70 4.11 -13.41
C PHE A 119 -2.87 2.97 -12.80
N PHE A 120 -2.55 1.92 -13.58
CA PHE A 120 -1.76 0.81 -13.06
C PHE A 120 -0.27 1.14 -12.88
N GLU A 121 0.26 2.10 -13.62
CA GLU A 121 1.57 2.68 -13.35
C GLU A 121 1.59 3.44 -12.01
N TYR A 122 0.54 4.21 -11.72
CA TYR A 122 0.37 4.85 -10.41
C TYR A 122 0.34 3.80 -9.29
N VAL A 123 -0.47 2.74 -9.43
CA VAL A 123 -0.56 1.63 -8.44
C VAL A 123 0.80 0.94 -8.24
N LEU A 124 1.54 0.68 -9.31
CA LEU A 124 2.86 0.08 -9.18
C LEU A 124 3.87 1.03 -8.50
N ASN A 125 3.79 2.33 -8.77
CA ASN A 125 4.63 3.33 -8.14
C ASN A 125 4.29 3.53 -6.66
N HIS A 126 3.01 3.44 -6.30
CA HIS A 126 2.52 3.40 -4.91
C HIS A 126 3.24 2.31 -4.11
N GLU A 127 3.20 1.06 -4.57
CA GLU A 127 3.83 -0.06 -3.87
C GLU A 127 5.35 0.10 -3.76
N LYS A 128 5.99 0.56 -4.85
CA LYS A 128 7.43 0.87 -4.86
C LYS A 128 7.80 1.97 -3.87
N SER A 129 6.92 2.94 -3.64
CA SER A 129 7.17 4.03 -2.71
C SER A 129 7.18 3.54 -1.25
N ILE A 130 6.30 2.61 -0.89
CA ILE A 130 6.24 2.00 0.44
C ILE A 130 7.47 1.11 0.67
N TYR A 131 7.84 0.29 -0.32
CA TYR A 131 9.07 -0.50 -0.29
C TYR A 131 10.30 0.40 -0.09
N GLU A 132 10.41 1.49 -0.86
CA GLU A 132 11.54 2.41 -0.78
C GLU A 132 11.59 3.16 0.56
N PHE A 133 10.44 3.58 1.09
CA PHE A 133 10.35 4.17 2.42
C PHE A 133 10.98 3.23 3.45
N ALA A 134 10.56 1.96 3.47
CA ALA A 134 11.06 0.98 4.41
C ALA A 134 12.56 0.72 4.23
N ASP A 135 13.04 0.61 2.98
CA ASP A 135 14.46 0.43 2.67
C ASP A 135 15.33 1.62 3.10
N LYS A 136 14.86 2.85 2.89
CA LYS A 136 15.56 4.06 3.33
C LYS A 136 15.62 4.16 4.85
N GLU A 137 14.54 3.84 5.57
CA GLU A 137 14.54 3.80 7.03
C GLU A 137 15.53 2.76 7.57
N LEU A 138 15.62 1.58 6.95
CA LEU A 138 16.63 0.55 7.29
C LEU A 138 18.06 1.04 7.05
N LYS A 139 18.28 1.82 5.99
CA LYS A 139 19.56 2.47 5.66
C LYS A 139 19.83 3.75 6.45
N LYS A 140 19.00 4.09 7.43
CA LYS A 140 19.08 5.31 8.26
C LYS A 140 18.94 6.63 7.49
N GLN A 141 18.35 6.60 6.29
CA GLN A 141 18.06 7.77 5.46
C GLN A 141 16.70 8.38 5.84
N LYS A 142 16.55 8.77 7.11
CA LYS A 142 15.24 9.10 7.70
C LYS A 142 14.57 10.36 7.15
N THR A 143 15.36 11.32 6.69
CA THR A 143 14.87 12.63 6.22
C THR A 143 14.25 12.56 4.84
N THR A 144 14.65 11.58 4.03
CA THR A 144 14.26 11.41 2.62
C THR A 144 13.44 10.13 2.36
N SER A 145 13.08 9.41 3.43
CA SER A 145 12.34 8.14 3.33
C SER A 145 10.92 8.33 2.82
N LEU A 146 10.27 9.45 3.14
CA LEU A 146 8.91 9.75 2.71
C LEU A 146 8.83 10.47 1.35
N ASP A 147 9.94 10.82 0.71
CA ASP A 147 9.91 11.71 -0.47
C ASP A 147 9.06 11.13 -1.61
N LYS A 148 9.20 9.83 -1.90
CA LYS A 148 8.41 9.17 -2.95
C LYS A 148 6.94 9.00 -2.57
N VAL A 149 6.66 8.72 -1.31
CA VAL A 149 5.29 8.60 -0.79
C VAL A 149 4.58 9.95 -0.93
N LYS A 150 5.25 11.03 -0.51
CA LYS A 150 4.73 12.40 -0.62
C LYS A 150 4.58 12.88 -2.06
N TYR A 151 5.44 12.43 -2.97
CA TYR A 151 5.32 12.76 -4.39
C TYR A 151 4.04 12.18 -5.03
N LEU A 152 3.54 11.06 -4.50
CA LEU A 152 2.32 10.41 -4.99
C LEU A 152 1.05 10.89 -4.28
N LEU A 153 1.19 11.57 -3.15
CA LEU A 153 0.07 12.23 -2.45
C LEU A 153 -0.30 13.52 -3.18
N ASP A 154 -1.59 13.72 -3.42
CA ASP A 154 -2.14 14.93 -4.04
C ASP A 154 -2.38 16.08 -3.04
#